data_AF-B6YXB7-F1
#
_entry.id   AF-B6YXB7-F1
#
_cell.length_a   1.000
_cell.length_b   1.000
_cell.length_c   1.000
_cell.angle_alpha   90.00
_cell.angle_beta   90.00
_cell.angle_gamma   90.00
#
_symmetry.space_group_name_H-M   'P 1'
#
loop_
_entity.id
_entity.type
_entity.pdbx_description
1 polymer ?
#
loop_
_entity_poly.entity_id
_entity_poly.type
_entity_poly.pdbx_seq_one_letter_code
_entity_poly.pdbx_strand_id
1 'polypeptide(L)'
;MFEVVRILYRELHYRRLKSNPQIASDPKKFEKQLKTSGDIIRGILFQSIAFLFFGFMMAMAIKSTGDKTKAVIMFSTYAMLPFVMALYTTAVNASYTTSMGIFEPLKPLPIKTGAKYLSLLLMIDNVPALVAMLPSVGVLALNYGLTGILGLLWITIGAFLGHVLGLVIFRFFGSASVDGRFSSLKTLARTMGVLLFISMFYALNYIQAYVSEHYKELIPVFSRYSIAYPFSVTSILEPIISVLILLGYIAILAPLYLVVIRRLWERMGENLKTSRTVVSKFRAKILSPVLALTMKDLRIIFRKSSLFVGLLLPLFIVLPTAISVLSSRKVSEWAVVSVLFMIAWMASVGIDTVLKIDGLEFEFLRSLPITLGQFVRGKLITMNAVPISAGVVLVLVASYLNPYLLKLVPAAIVLPLLTSSLAMTFFYHGEKELSLPETNFGHVIALMILNGITLGIVAGVWFLLGYPYAMGLSILGVFVFLKAVSR
;
A
#
# COMPACT_ATOMS: atom_id res chain seq x y z
N MET A 1 -25.98 -3.71 -17.82
CA MET A 1 -25.19 -3.90 -16.57
C MET A 1 -23.82 -3.23 -16.67
N PHE A 2 -23.00 -3.56 -17.67
CA PHE A 2 -21.66 -3.01 -17.82
C PHE A 2 -21.62 -1.47 -18.00
N GLU A 3 -22.60 -0.89 -18.71
CA GLU A 3 -22.72 0.56 -18.90
C GLU A 3 -22.90 1.33 -17.58
N VAL A 4 -23.75 0.83 -16.68
CA VAL A 4 -23.94 1.41 -15.34
C VAL A 4 -22.64 1.35 -14.55
N VAL A 5 -21.90 0.23 -14.64
CA VAL A 5 -20.59 0.11 -14.00
C VAL A 5 -19.57 1.05 -14.62
N ARG A 6 -19.60 1.28 -15.93
CA ARG A 6 -18.77 2.27 -16.62
C ARG A 6 -19.02 3.68 -16.12
N ILE A 7 -20.28 4.05 -15.95
CA ILE A 7 -20.67 5.36 -15.39
C ILE A 7 -20.18 5.48 -13.94
N LEU A 8 -20.42 4.46 -13.10
CA LEU A 8 -19.98 4.45 -11.71
C LEU A 8 -18.45 4.50 -11.56
N TYR A 9 -17.72 3.80 -12.43
CA TYR A 9 -16.26 3.86 -12.47
C TYR A 9 -15.76 5.27 -12.84
N ARG A 10 -16.36 5.88 -13.87
CA ARG A 10 -16.02 7.25 -14.27
C ARG A 10 -16.35 8.26 -13.17
N GLU A 11 -17.48 8.10 -12.48
CA GLU A 11 -17.88 8.94 -11.35
C GLU A 11 -16.94 8.77 -10.14
N LEU A 12 -16.51 7.54 -9.85
CA LEU A 12 -15.52 7.26 -8.81
C LEU A 12 -14.21 8.00 -9.09
N HIS A 13 -13.71 7.93 -10.32
CA HIS A 13 -12.51 8.65 -10.73
C HIS A 13 -12.72 10.17 -10.78
N TYR A 14 -13.88 10.65 -11.22
CA TYR A 14 -14.24 12.06 -11.15
C TYR A 14 -14.17 12.60 -9.71
N ARG A 15 -14.77 11.89 -8.74
CA ARG A 15 -14.72 12.30 -7.33
C ARG A 15 -13.31 12.22 -6.75
N ARG A 16 -12.52 11.21 -7.12
CA ARG A 16 -11.10 11.12 -6.74
C ARG A 16 -10.31 12.33 -7.25
N LEU A 17 -10.44 12.65 -8.53
CA LEU A 17 -9.75 13.79 -9.15
C LEU A 17 -10.22 15.12 -8.55
N LYS A 18 -11.53 15.28 -8.31
CA LYS A 18 -12.10 16.48 -7.69
C LYS A 18 -11.62 16.66 -6.24
N SER A 19 -11.38 15.54 -5.54
CA SER A 19 -10.83 15.57 -4.18
C SER A 19 -9.33 15.88 -4.12
N ASN A 20 -8.63 15.88 -5.27
CA ASN A 20 -7.22 16.25 -5.35
C ASN A 20 -7.10 17.72 -5.85
N PRO A 21 -6.74 18.67 -4.98
CA PRO A 21 -6.69 20.09 -5.35
C PRO A 21 -5.68 20.39 -6.44
N GLN A 22 -4.54 19.68 -6.47
CA GLN A 22 -3.49 19.87 -7.48
C GLN A 22 -4.00 19.57 -8.90
N ILE A 23 -5.03 18.75 -9.02
CA ILE A 23 -5.64 18.39 -10.32
C ILE A 23 -6.91 19.21 -10.53
N ALA A 24 -7.72 19.41 -9.49
CA ALA A 24 -8.97 20.14 -9.57
C ALA A 24 -8.79 21.63 -9.88
N SER A 25 -7.64 22.23 -9.51
CA SER A 25 -7.32 23.63 -9.79
C SER A 25 -6.96 23.91 -11.25
N ASP A 26 -6.55 22.89 -12.02
CA ASP A 26 -6.19 23.02 -13.43
C ASP A 26 -7.20 22.27 -14.32
N PRO A 27 -8.12 22.99 -15.01
CA PRO A 27 -9.15 22.37 -15.84
C PRO A 27 -8.60 21.47 -16.95
N LYS A 28 -7.45 21.83 -17.54
CA LYS A 28 -6.85 21.06 -18.64
C LYS A 28 -6.23 19.77 -18.12
N LYS A 29 -5.52 19.82 -16.99
CA LYS A 29 -5.01 18.61 -16.31
C LYS A 29 -6.15 17.72 -15.84
N PHE A 30 -7.21 18.30 -15.28
CA PHE A 30 -8.41 17.57 -14.83
C PHE A 30 -9.07 16.80 -15.97
N GLU A 31 -9.34 17.47 -17.10
CA GLU A 31 -10.00 16.84 -18.25
C GLU A 31 -9.14 15.73 -18.85
N LYS A 32 -7.82 15.97 -19.02
CA LYS A 32 -6.88 14.98 -19.54
C LYS A 32 -6.81 13.75 -18.65
N GLN A 33 -6.73 13.94 -17.34
CA GLN A 33 -6.66 12.84 -16.39
C GLN A 33 -7.98 12.09 -16.26
N LEU A 34 -9.13 12.78 -16.36
CA LEU A 34 -10.43 12.13 -16.37
C LEU A 34 -10.65 11.29 -17.64
N LYS A 35 -10.22 11.77 -18.81
CA LYS A 35 -10.26 11.00 -20.07
C LYS A 35 -9.39 9.75 -20.03
N THR A 36 -8.27 9.81 -19.30
CA THR A 36 -7.31 8.70 -19.23
C THR A 36 -7.67 7.70 -18.13
N SER A 37 -7.96 8.18 -16.93
CA SER A 37 -8.19 7.37 -15.72
C SER A 37 -9.66 6.96 -15.58
N GLY A 38 -10.59 7.76 -16.09
CA GLY A 38 -12.03 7.48 -16.06
C GLY A 38 -12.50 6.50 -17.13
N ASP A 39 -11.64 6.13 -18.08
CA ASP A 39 -11.87 5.02 -19.00
C ASP A 39 -11.39 3.71 -18.37
N ILE A 40 -12.33 2.79 -18.15
CA ILE A 40 -12.08 1.45 -17.59
C ILE A 40 -10.95 0.75 -18.35
N ILE A 41 -11.01 0.73 -19.69
CA ILE A 41 -10.09 -0.08 -20.50
C ILE A 41 -8.67 0.48 -20.38
N ARG A 42 -8.50 1.80 -20.54
CA ARG A 42 -7.19 2.45 -20.47
C ARG A 42 -6.59 2.38 -19.07
N GLY A 43 -7.40 2.59 -18.04
CA GLY A 43 -6.96 2.52 -16.64
C GLY A 43 -6.45 1.12 -16.27
N ILE A 44 -7.22 0.08 -16.61
CA ILE A 44 -6.83 -1.31 -16.34
C ILE A 44 -5.63 -1.70 -17.18
N LEU A 45 -5.59 -1.32 -18.46
CA LEU A 45 -4.48 -1.66 -19.35
C LEU A 45 -3.17 -1.09 -18.81
N PHE A 46 -3.16 0.17 -18.40
CA PHE A 46 -1.97 0.81 -17.85
C PHE A 46 -1.48 0.12 -16.56
N GLN A 47 -2.40 -0.19 -15.63
CA GLN A 47 -2.05 -0.94 -14.41
C GLN A 47 -1.57 -2.36 -14.74
N SER A 48 -2.22 -3.03 -15.68
CA SER A 48 -1.89 -4.38 -16.11
C SER A 48 -0.52 -4.47 -16.76
N ILE A 49 -0.11 -3.46 -17.54
CA ILE A 49 1.24 -3.36 -18.12
C ILE A 49 2.30 -3.30 -17.00
N ALA A 50 2.08 -2.48 -15.97
CA ALA A 50 3.00 -2.43 -14.82
C ALA A 50 3.07 -3.78 -14.08
N PHE A 51 1.94 -4.48 -13.96
CA PHE A 51 1.86 -5.79 -13.30
C PHE A 51 2.45 -6.93 -14.15
N LEU A 52 2.43 -6.82 -15.48
CA LEU A 52 3.08 -7.78 -16.38
C LEU A 52 4.58 -7.86 -16.12
N PHE A 53 5.25 -6.75 -15.78
CA PHE A 53 6.67 -6.76 -15.44
C PHE A 53 6.97 -7.73 -14.29
N PHE A 54 6.20 -7.68 -13.20
CA PHE A 54 6.30 -8.65 -12.11
C PHE A 54 5.94 -10.07 -12.56
N GLY A 55 4.95 -10.19 -13.45
CA GLY A 55 4.57 -11.46 -14.06
C GLY A 55 5.68 -12.17 -14.80
N PHE A 56 6.45 -11.44 -15.60
CA PHE A 56 7.62 -11.98 -16.30
C PHE A 56 8.70 -12.46 -15.35
N MET A 57 8.96 -11.73 -14.25
CA MET A 57 9.91 -12.16 -13.23
C MET A 57 9.50 -13.50 -12.59
N MET A 58 8.23 -13.64 -12.19
CA MET A 58 7.70 -14.89 -11.64
C MET A 58 7.77 -16.04 -12.66
N ALA A 59 7.45 -15.76 -13.93
CA ALA A 59 7.50 -16.73 -15.01
C ALA A 59 8.93 -17.23 -15.27
N MET A 60 9.94 -16.35 -15.21
CA MET A 60 11.34 -16.74 -15.33
C MET A 60 11.78 -17.64 -14.18
N ALA A 61 11.36 -17.34 -12.95
CA ALA A 61 11.64 -18.18 -11.80
C ALA A 61 11.06 -19.61 -11.99
N ILE A 62 9.79 -19.72 -12.43
CA ILE A 62 9.17 -21.01 -12.75
C ILE A 62 9.92 -21.72 -13.87
N LYS A 63 10.22 -21.04 -14.98
CA LYS A 63 10.93 -21.64 -16.13
C LYS A 63 12.30 -22.18 -15.73
N SER A 64 13.02 -21.49 -14.84
CA SER A 64 14.38 -21.83 -14.42
C SER A 64 14.49 -23.11 -13.58
N THR A 65 13.36 -23.63 -13.07
CA THR A 65 13.40 -24.80 -12.16
C THR A 65 13.66 -26.14 -12.83
N GLY A 66 13.31 -26.31 -14.11
CA GLY A 66 13.51 -27.57 -14.87
C GLY A 66 12.65 -28.78 -14.42
N ASP A 67 12.10 -28.78 -13.21
CA ASP A 67 11.24 -29.83 -12.64
C ASP A 67 9.77 -29.38 -12.60
N LYS A 68 8.87 -30.17 -13.20
CA LYS A 68 7.42 -29.91 -13.24
C LYS A 68 6.81 -29.77 -11.84
N THR A 69 7.22 -30.60 -10.89
CA THR A 69 6.67 -30.60 -9.52
C THR A 69 7.11 -29.33 -8.80
N LYS A 70 8.39 -28.98 -8.91
CA LYS A 70 8.95 -27.75 -8.33
C LYS A 70 8.29 -26.49 -8.93
N ALA A 71 8.10 -26.47 -10.25
CA ALA A 71 7.42 -25.40 -10.97
C ALA A 71 5.98 -25.19 -10.49
N VAL A 72 5.24 -26.28 -10.26
CA VAL A 72 3.85 -26.22 -9.76
C VAL A 72 3.77 -25.77 -8.31
N ILE A 73 4.67 -26.20 -7.44
CA ILE A 73 4.70 -25.75 -6.03
C ILE A 73 5.04 -24.24 -5.95
N MET A 74 6.00 -23.77 -6.76
CA MET A 74 6.28 -22.34 -6.87
C MET A 74 5.08 -21.57 -7.41
N PHE A 75 4.41 -22.07 -8.45
CA PHE A 75 3.19 -21.46 -8.99
C PHE A 75 2.05 -21.40 -7.97
N SER A 76 1.84 -22.46 -7.18
CA SER A 76 0.85 -22.49 -6.10
C SER A 76 1.12 -21.40 -5.06
N THR A 77 2.40 -21.17 -4.72
CA THR A 77 2.80 -20.06 -3.84
C THR A 77 2.45 -18.71 -4.48
N TYR A 78 2.79 -18.49 -5.76
CA TYR A 78 2.46 -17.26 -6.47
C TYR A 78 0.95 -17.02 -6.62
N ALA A 79 0.14 -18.08 -6.68
CA ALA A 79 -1.32 -17.95 -6.77
C ALA A 79 -1.94 -17.22 -5.56
N MET A 80 -1.27 -17.17 -4.41
CA MET A 80 -1.70 -16.32 -3.29
C MET A 80 -1.82 -14.83 -3.66
N LEU A 81 -1.04 -14.35 -4.63
CA LEU A 81 -1.01 -12.94 -5.03
C LEU A 81 -2.37 -12.43 -5.53
N PRO A 82 -3.01 -13.02 -6.56
CA PRO A 82 -4.34 -12.61 -6.99
C PRO A 82 -5.42 -12.79 -5.90
N PHE A 83 -5.31 -13.82 -5.06
CA PHE A 83 -6.22 -14.01 -3.93
C PHE A 83 -6.17 -12.84 -2.95
N VAL A 84 -4.97 -12.43 -2.52
CA VAL A 84 -4.82 -11.41 -1.48
C VAL A 84 -4.93 -10.01 -2.04
N MET A 85 -4.53 -9.79 -3.29
CA MET A 85 -4.89 -8.58 -4.03
C MET A 85 -6.40 -8.40 -4.04
N ALA A 86 -7.15 -9.41 -4.49
CA ALA A 86 -8.61 -9.33 -4.55
C ALA A 86 -9.26 -9.16 -3.18
N LEU A 87 -8.76 -9.82 -2.15
CA LEU A 87 -9.21 -9.64 -0.76
C LEU A 87 -9.03 -8.19 -0.30
N TYR A 88 -7.84 -7.65 -0.49
CA TYR A 88 -7.44 -6.32 -0.05
C TYR A 88 -8.17 -5.21 -0.80
N THR A 89 -8.09 -5.22 -2.13
CA THR A 89 -8.77 -4.23 -2.99
C THR A 89 -10.26 -4.23 -2.71
N THR A 90 -10.89 -5.41 -2.59
CA THR A 90 -12.32 -5.49 -2.32
C THR A 90 -12.64 -4.95 -0.94
N ALA A 91 -11.93 -5.36 0.11
CA ALA A 91 -12.22 -4.90 1.47
C ALA A 91 -11.98 -3.39 1.66
N VAL A 92 -10.89 -2.86 1.09
CA VAL A 92 -10.49 -1.45 1.24
C VAL A 92 -11.20 -0.53 0.27
N ASN A 93 -11.21 -0.86 -1.03
CA ASN A 93 -11.86 -0.02 -2.04
C ASN A 93 -13.38 -0.04 -1.87
N ALA A 94 -14.00 -1.12 -1.40
CA ALA A 94 -15.44 -1.10 -1.11
C ALA A 94 -15.78 0.03 -0.13
N SER A 95 -15.05 0.13 1.00
CA SER A 95 -15.30 1.17 1.99
C SER A 95 -15.05 2.56 1.45
N TYR A 96 -14.02 2.74 0.62
CA TYR A 96 -13.73 4.03 0.02
C TYR A 96 -14.82 4.44 -0.96
N THR A 97 -15.17 3.55 -1.89
CA THR A 97 -16.20 3.75 -2.91
C THR A 97 -17.57 4.04 -2.30
N THR A 98 -17.97 3.34 -1.23
CA THR A 98 -19.21 3.65 -0.52
C THR A 98 -19.14 4.98 0.21
N SER A 99 -18.01 5.32 0.84
CA SER A 99 -17.85 6.60 1.56
C SER A 99 -17.87 7.82 0.64
N MET A 100 -17.47 7.64 -0.62
CA MET A 100 -17.56 8.68 -1.64
C MET A 100 -18.99 8.96 -2.08
N GLY A 101 -19.98 8.15 -1.71
CA GLY A 101 -21.39 8.39 -2.02
C GLY A 101 -21.74 8.24 -3.51
N ILE A 102 -20.98 7.45 -4.28
CA ILE A 102 -21.28 7.24 -5.71
C ILE A 102 -22.60 6.50 -5.95
N PHE A 103 -23.08 5.78 -4.94
CA PHE A 103 -24.34 5.03 -4.96
C PHE A 103 -25.54 5.82 -4.41
N GLU A 104 -25.34 7.01 -3.83
CA GLU A 104 -26.44 7.84 -3.32
C GLU A 104 -27.52 8.13 -4.38
N PRO A 105 -27.17 8.46 -5.64
CA PRO A 105 -28.18 8.67 -6.69
C PRO A 105 -28.99 7.42 -7.04
N LEU A 106 -28.47 6.23 -6.74
CA LEU A 106 -29.12 4.95 -7.04
C LEU A 106 -30.03 4.45 -5.91
N LYS A 107 -29.88 4.96 -4.69
CA LYS A 107 -30.71 4.59 -3.53
C LYS A 107 -32.21 4.90 -3.67
N PRO A 108 -32.65 6.06 -4.21
CA PRO A 108 -34.08 6.36 -4.32
C PRO A 108 -34.76 5.57 -5.45
N LEU A 109 -34.00 4.96 -6.36
CA LEU A 109 -34.55 4.15 -7.43
C LEU A 109 -34.97 2.77 -6.88
N PRO A 110 -36.05 2.16 -7.39
CA PRO A 110 -36.51 0.81 -7.00
C PRO A 110 -35.58 -0.30 -7.54
N ILE A 111 -34.28 -0.04 -7.62
CA ILE A 111 -33.27 -0.90 -8.23
C ILE A 111 -32.50 -1.60 -7.12
N LYS A 112 -32.82 -2.88 -6.85
CA LYS A 112 -32.14 -3.72 -5.85
C LYS A 112 -30.80 -4.31 -6.33
N THR A 113 -30.06 -3.60 -7.19
CA THR A 113 -28.85 -4.13 -7.85
C THR A 113 -27.57 -3.36 -7.58
N GLY A 114 -27.58 -2.29 -6.77
CA GLY A 114 -26.35 -1.50 -6.55
C GLY A 114 -25.23 -2.27 -5.84
N ALA A 115 -25.53 -3.30 -5.03
CA ALA A 115 -24.51 -4.19 -4.49
C ALA A 115 -23.84 -5.05 -5.58
N LYS A 116 -24.58 -5.45 -6.62
CA LYS A 116 -24.02 -6.16 -7.78
C LYS A 116 -23.09 -5.23 -8.59
N TYR A 117 -23.48 -3.96 -8.76
CA TYR A 117 -22.63 -2.97 -9.43
C TYR A 117 -21.36 -2.65 -8.63
N LEU A 118 -21.46 -2.50 -7.31
CA LEU A 118 -20.30 -2.35 -6.43
C LEU A 118 -19.36 -3.56 -6.54
N SER A 119 -19.91 -4.76 -6.48
CA SER A 119 -19.12 -5.99 -6.60
C SER A 119 -18.39 -6.06 -7.94
N LEU A 120 -19.09 -5.79 -9.06
CA LEU A 120 -18.49 -5.82 -10.38
C LEU A 120 -17.43 -4.73 -10.56
N LEU A 121 -17.67 -3.52 -10.03
CA LEU A 121 -16.70 -2.43 -10.02
C LEU A 121 -15.40 -2.84 -9.29
N LEU A 122 -15.52 -3.49 -8.13
CA LEU A 122 -14.37 -3.96 -7.36
C LEU A 122 -13.68 -5.17 -8.01
N MET A 123 -14.42 -6.00 -8.72
CA MET A 123 -13.85 -7.15 -9.45
C MET A 123 -13.04 -6.69 -10.67
N ILE A 124 -13.45 -5.61 -11.32
CA ILE A 124 -12.71 -4.96 -12.40
C ILE A 124 -11.34 -4.46 -11.90
N ASP A 125 -11.27 -3.89 -10.69
CA ASP A 125 -10.02 -3.45 -10.06
C ASP A 125 -9.04 -4.62 -9.78
N ASN A 126 -9.50 -5.89 -9.84
CA ASN A 126 -8.67 -7.08 -9.60
C ASN A 126 -8.02 -7.65 -10.86
N VAL A 127 -8.44 -7.20 -12.04
CA VAL A 127 -7.92 -7.69 -13.33
C VAL A 127 -6.39 -7.57 -13.44
N PRO A 128 -5.73 -6.46 -13.03
CA PRO A 128 -4.28 -6.36 -13.10
C PRO A 128 -3.53 -7.47 -12.34
N ALA A 129 -4.08 -7.93 -11.21
CA ALA A 129 -3.48 -9.01 -10.41
C ALA A 129 -3.58 -10.37 -11.12
N LEU A 130 -4.66 -10.62 -11.86
CA LEU A 130 -4.78 -11.80 -12.72
C LEU A 130 -3.83 -11.71 -13.92
N VAL A 131 -3.71 -10.52 -14.53
CA VAL A 131 -2.80 -10.29 -15.66
C VAL A 131 -1.34 -10.53 -15.25
N ALA A 132 -0.95 -10.17 -14.02
CA ALA A 132 0.38 -10.47 -13.49
C ALA A 132 0.72 -11.96 -13.52
N MET A 133 -0.27 -12.85 -13.40
CA MET A 133 -0.04 -14.30 -13.39
C MET A 133 -0.04 -14.91 -14.79
N LEU A 134 -0.49 -14.19 -15.83
CA LEU A 134 -0.57 -14.71 -17.19
C LEU A 134 0.77 -15.19 -17.76
N PRO A 135 1.90 -14.48 -17.58
CA PRO A 135 3.19 -14.99 -18.04
C PRO A 135 3.56 -16.34 -17.38
N SER A 136 3.27 -16.50 -16.09
CA SER A 136 3.54 -17.74 -15.34
C SER A 136 2.65 -18.89 -15.81
N VAL A 137 1.36 -18.61 -16.04
CA VAL A 137 0.41 -19.54 -16.66
C VAL A 137 0.88 -19.94 -18.07
N GLY A 138 1.36 -18.98 -18.85
CA GLY A 138 1.89 -19.20 -20.20
C GLY A 138 3.09 -20.15 -20.20
N VAL A 139 4.05 -19.97 -19.28
CA VAL A 139 5.18 -20.89 -19.11
C VAL A 139 4.70 -22.30 -18.76
N LEU A 140 3.73 -22.44 -17.85
CA LEU A 140 3.18 -23.76 -17.51
C LEU A 140 2.42 -24.40 -18.67
N ALA A 141 1.68 -23.61 -19.46
CA ALA A 141 0.95 -24.10 -20.62
C ALA A 141 1.89 -24.57 -21.74
N LEU A 142 2.93 -23.79 -22.03
CA LEU A 142 3.92 -24.12 -23.06
C LEU A 142 4.75 -25.35 -22.71
N ASN A 143 5.16 -25.48 -21.44
CA ASN A 143 6.02 -26.60 -21.01
C ASN A 143 5.24 -27.85 -20.59
N TYR A 144 4.02 -27.69 -20.08
CA TYR A 144 3.27 -28.78 -19.42
C TYR A 144 1.78 -28.90 -19.86
N GLY A 145 1.38 -28.18 -20.91
CA GLY A 145 0.06 -28.31 -21.54
C GLY A 145 -1.11 -27.96 -20.62
N LEU A 146 -1.97 -28.95 -20.35
CA LEU A 146 -3.22 -28.79 -19.62
C LEU A 146 -3.03 -28.24 -18.18
N THR A 147 -1.86 -28.45 -17.58
CA THR A 147 -1.49 -27.86 -16.28
C THR A 147 -1.57 -26.32 -16.30
N GLY A 148 -1.23 -25.66 -17.41
CA GLY A 148 -1.37 -24.21 -17.54
C GLY A 148 -2.82 -23.74 -17.56
N ILE A 149 -3.70 -24.46 -18.27
CA ILE A 149 -5.14 -24.13 -18.35
C ILE A 149 -5.79 -24.26 -16.97
N LEU A 150 -5.50 -25.36 -16.26
CA LEU A 150 -5.97 -25.54 -14.88
C LEU A 150 -5.38 -24.48 -13.94
N GLY A 151 -4.12 -24.08 -14.16
CA GLY A 151 -3.49 -22.97 -13.46
C GLY A 151 -4.25 -21.64 -13.63
N LEU A 152 -4.71 -21.34 -14.85
CA LEU A 152 -5.53 -20.15 -15.14
C LEU A 152 -6.86 -20.18 -14.39
N LEU A 153 -7.52 -21.34 -14.36
CA LEU A 153 -8.77 -21.51 -13.61
C LEU A 153 -8.53 -21.32 -12.11
N TRP A 154 -7.45 -21.88 -11.57
CA TRP A 154 -7.11 -21.75 -10.15
C TRP A 154 -6.78 -20.32 -9.72
N ILE A 155 -6.04 -19.55 -10.52
CA ILE A 155 -5.80 -18.13 -10.18
C ILE A 155 -7.09 -17.31 -10.24
N THR A 156 -8.01 -17.67 -11.13
CA THR A 156 -9.33 -17.03 -11.24
C THR A 156 -10.21 -17.36 -10.04
N ILE A 157 -10.26 -18.63 -9.63
CA ILE A 157 -10.94 -19.04 -8.38
C ILE A 157 -10.28 -18.39 -7.17
N GLY A 158 -8.95 -18.30 -7.12
CA GLY A 158 -8.22 -17.61 -6.06
C GLY A 158 -8.62 -16.15 -5.94
N ALA A 159 -8.62 -15.40 -7.04
CA ALA A 159 -9.10 -14.02 -7.07
C ALA A 159 -10.56 -13.91 -6.64
N PHE A 160 -11.43 -14.82 -7.10
CA PHE A 160 -12.85 -14.82 -6.73
C PHE A 160 -13.07 -15.13 -5.24
N LEU A 161 -12.35 -16.12 -4.69
CA LEU A 161 -12.34 -16.43 -3.26
C LEU A 161 -11.93 -15.20 -2.44
N GLY A 162 -10.87 -14.52 -2.85
CA GLY A 162 -10.40 -13.28 -2.23
C GLY A 162 -11.47 -12.20 -2.27
N HIS A 163 -12.10 -11.99 -3.42
CA HIS A 163 -13.20 -11.05 -3.60
C HIS A 163 -14.39 -11.36 -2.68
N VAL A 164 -14.86 -12.61 -2.62
CA VAL A 164 -15.97 -13.03 -1.76
C VAL A 164 -15.65 -12.79 -0.28
N LEU A 165 -14.46 -13.20 0.18
CA LEU A 165 -14.01 -12.95 1.55
C LEU A 165 -13.88 -11.45 1.83
N GLY A 166 -13.40 -10.66 0.87
CA GLY A 166 -13.31 -9.21 0.97
C GLY A 166 -14.67 -8.55 1.13
N LEU A 167 -15.68 -9.02 0.39
CA LEU A 167 -17.07 -8.59 0.57
C LEU A 167 -17.64 -8.99 1.93
N VAL A 168 -17.28 -10.17 2.45
CA VAL A 168 -17.66 -10.60 3.82
C VAL A 168 -17.06 -9.69 4.87
N ILE A 169 -15.75 -9.42 4.80
CA ILE A 169 -15.05 -8.49 5.69
C ILE A 169 -15.68 -7.10 5.59
N PHE A 170 -15.89 -6.60 4.37
CA PHE A 170 -16.54 -5.31 4.14
C PHE A 170 -17.95 -5.27 4.72
N ARG A 171 -18.72 -6.35 4.58
CA ARG A 171 -20.03 -6.46 5.20
C ARG A 171 -19.91 -6.26 6.70
N PHE A 172 -19.08 -7.02 7.41
CA PHE A 172 -19.00 -6.97 8.87
C PHE A 172 -18.35 -5.68 9.41
N PHE A 173 -17.29 -5.19 8.78
CA PHE A 173 -16.44 -4.11 9.31
C PHE A 173 -16.55 -2.78 8.55
N GLY A 174 -17.02 -2.80 7.30
CA GLY A 174 -16.98 -1.66 6.38
C GLY A 174 -18.24 -0.79 6.36
N SER A 175 -19.33 -1.16 7.04
CA SER A 175 -20.51 -0.29 7.11
C SER A 175 -20.23 0.94 7.96
N ALA A 176 -20.54 2.11 7.37
CA ALA A 176 -20.24 3.47 7.80
C ALA A 176 -20.94 3.92 9.11
N SER A 177 -20.83 3.14 10.19
CA SER A 177 -21.14 3.62 11.54
C SER A 177 -19.93 4.38 12.06
N VAL A 178 -19.97 5.70 11.85
CA VAL A 178 -18.90 6.65 12.17
C VAL A 178 -18.66 6.80 13.68
N ASP A 179 -19.62 6.45 14.56
CA ASP A 179 -19.55 6.79 16.00
C ASP A 179 -19.78 5.63 16.99
N GLY A 180 -19.41 4.40 16.62
CA GLY A 180 -19.42 3.27 17.57
C GLY A 180 -18.18 3.27 18.49
N ARG A 181 -18.32 2.73 19.72
CA ARG A 181 -17.23 2.48 20.70
C ARG A 181 -16.05 1.65 20.12
N PHE A 182 -16.25 1.04 18.95
CA PHE A 182 -15.29 0.22 18.20
C PHE A 182 -14.80 0.87 16.89
N SER A 183 -15.06 2.15 16.63
CA SER A 183 -14.62 2.82 15.38
C SER A 183 -13.09 2.82 15.25
N SER A 184 -12.37 3.02 16.36
CA SER A 184 -10.90 2.91 16.42
C SER A 184 -10.41 1.49 16.11
N LEU A 185 -11.10 0.45 16.61
CA LEU A 185 -10.78 -0.95 16.35
C LEU A 185 -11.03 -1.34 14.87
N LYS A 186 -12.08 -0.79 14.24
CA LYS A 186 -12.33 -0.97 12.79
C LYS A 186 -11.24 -0.34 11.94
N THR A 187 -10.79 0.85 12.29
CA THR A 187 -9.69 1.52 11.62
C THR A 187 -8.38 0.77 11.83
N LEU A 188 -8.11 0.29 13.06
CA LEU A 188 -6.97 -0.56 13.37
C LEU A 188 -7.01 -1.87 12.57
N ALA A 189 -8.16 -2.54 12.47
CA ALA A 189 -8.31 -3.78 11.70
C ALA A 189 -8.10 -3.55 10.18
N ARG A 190 -8.56 -2.41 9.64
CA ARG A 190 -8.28 -2.00 8.26
C ARG A 190 -6.79 -1.77 8.04
N THR A 191 -6.16 -1.08 8.99
CA THR A 191 -4.72 -0.81 9.00
C THR A 191 -3.88 -2.09 9.16
N MET A 192 -4.32 -3.02 10.02
CA MET A 192 -3.73 -4.34 10.14
C MET A 192 -3.94 -5.15 8.85
N GLY A 193 -5.09 -5.07 8.20
CA GLY A 193 -5.33 -5.71 6.91
C GLY A 193 -4.40 -5.21 5.80
N VAL A 194 -4.12 -3.90 5.78
CA VAL A 194 -3.07 -3.30 4.93
C VAL A 194 -1.70 -3.88 5.29
N LEU A 195 -1.32 -3.84 6.57
CA LEU A 195 -0.03 -4.35 7.02
C LEU A 195 0.15 -5.85 6.72
N LEU A 196 -0.92 -6.64 6.83
CA LEU A 196 -0.93 -8.08 6.58
C LEU A 196 -0.85 -8.37 5.08
N PHE A 197 -1.59 -7.63 4.25
CA PHE A 197 -1.45 -7.66 2.79
C PHE A 197 0.01 -7.42 2.37
N ILE A 198 0.67 -6.45 3.00
CA ILE A 198 2.04 -6.08 2.64
C ILE A 198 3.07 -7.04 3.22
N SER A 199 2.87 -7.50 4.46
CA SER A 199 3.70 -8.55 5.07
C SER A 199 3.67 -9.84 4.26
N MET A 200 2.54 -10.13 3.61
CA MET A 200 2.37 -11.32 2.80
C MET A 200 3.15 -11.26 1.48
N PHE A 201 3.31 -10.09 0.87
CA PHE A 201 4.20 -9.95 -0.31
C PHE A 201 5.65 -10.35 0.02
N TYR A 202 6.12 -10.03 1.23
CA TYR A 202 7.44 -10.44 1.71
C TYR A 202 7.49 -11.89 2.13
N ALA A 203 6.44 -12.38 2.79
CA ALA A 203 6.29 -13.81 3.07
C ALA A 203 6.39 -14.60 1.77
N LEU A 204 5.77 -14.16 0.67
CA LEU A 204 5.86 -14.85 -0.63
C LEU A 204 7.29 -14.90 -1.17
N ASN A 205 8.08 -13.84 -1.07
CA ASN A 205 9.47 -13.85 -1.54
C ASN A 205 10.37 -14.74 -0.68
N TYR A 206 10.23 -14.69 0.65
CA TYR A 206 10.98 -15.56 1.56
C TYR A 206 10.56 -17.03 1.41
N ILE A 207 9.25 -17.28 1.35
CA ILE A 207 8.68 -18.60 1.09
C ILE A 207 9.16 -19.13 -0.26
N GLN A 208 9.30 -18.31 -1.31
CA GLN A 208 9.82 -18.79 -2.60
C GLN A 208 11.25 -19.34 -2.51
N ALA A 209 12.17 -18.62 -1.86
CA ALA A 209 13.54 -19.09 -1.68
C ALA A 209 13.56 -20.40 -0.89
N TYR A 210 12.83 -20.42 0.24
CA TYR A 210 12.70 -21.59 1.09
C TYR A 210 12.07 -22.79 0.36
N VAL A 211 10.97 -22.55 -0.37
CA VAL A 211 10.27 -23.55 -1.18
C VAL A 211 11.15 -24.08 -2.28
N SER A 212 11.93 -23.23 -2.95
CA SER A 212 12.85 -23.67 -4.01
C SER A 212 13.93 -24.62 -3.47
N GLU A 213 14.45 -24.33 -2.28
CA GLU A 213 15.51 -25.11 -1.64
C GLU A 213 15.00 -26.39 -0.98
N HIS A 214 13.82 -26.35 -0.34
CA HIS A 214 13.27 -27.44 0.46
C HIS A 214 12.03 -28.11 -0.19
N TYR A 215 11.84 -27.97 -1.51
CA TYR A 215 10.60 -28.41 -2.16
C TYR A 215 10.25 -29.88 -1.91
N LYS A 216 11.26 -30.77 -1.82
CA LYS A 216 11.06 -32.20 -1.56
C LYS A 216 10.45 -32.47 -0.18
N GLU A 217 10.86 -31.70 0.82
CA GLU A 217 10.33 -31.79 2.19
C GLU A 217 8.93 -31.17 2.31
N LEU A 218 8.59 -30.26 1.41
CA LEU A 218 7.29 -29.59 1.38
C LEU A 218 6.22 -30.36 0.61
N ILE A 219 6.59 -31.26 -0.31
CA ILE A 219 5.63 -32.11 -1.05
C ILE A 219 4.59 -32.76 -0.12
N PRO A 220 4.96 -33.41 1.02
CA PRO A 220 4.00 -34.00 1.95
C PRO A 220 3.03 -32.99 2.58
N VAL A 221 3.47 -31.75 2.78
CA VAL A 221 2.62 -30.67 3.32
C VAL A 221 1.60 -30.23 2.27
N PHE A 222 2.08 -29.97 1.04
CA PHE A 222 1.21 -29.57 -0.06
C PHE A 222 0.19 -30.66 -0.42
N SER A 223 0.57 -31.94 -0.35
CA SER A 223 -0.36 -33.06 -0.58
C SER A 223 -1.37 -33.22 0.56
N ARG A 224 -0.94 -33.11 1.82
CA ARG A 224 -1.82 -33.20 3.00
C ARG A 224 -2.88 -32.11 3.06
N TYR A 225 -2.54 -30.89 2.63
CA TYR A 225 -3.45 -29.74 2.63
C TYR A 225 -3.98 -29.40 1.23
N SER A 226 -3.94 -30.33 0.28
CA SER A 226 -4.35 -30.15 -1.13
C SER A 226 -5.80 -29.73 -1.35
N ILE A 227 -6.64 -29.71 -0.32
CA ILE A 227 -8.02 -29.20 -0.39
C ILE A 227 -8.09 -27.69 -0.06
N ALA A 228 -7.10 -27.16 0.66
CA ALA A 228 -7.07 -25.78 1.12
C ALA A 228 -6.26 -24.88 0.18
N TYR A 229 -6.79 -23.72 -0.17
CA TYR A 229 -6.07 -22.71 -0.95
C TYR A 229 -4.95 -22.07 -0.10
N PRO A 230 -3.73 -21.83 -0.64
CA PRO A 230 -3.30 -22.01 -2.03
C PRO A 230 -2.78 -23.41 -2.37
N PHE A 231 -2.62 -24.31 -1.39
CA PHE A 231 -2.06 -25.65 -1.58
C PHE A 231 -2.84 -26.47 -2.60
N SER A 232 -4.15 -26.25 -2.69
CA SER A 232 -5.03 -26.86 -3.67
C SER A 232 -4.64 -26.58 -5.12
N VAL A 233 -3.91 -25.52 -5.40
CA VAL A 233 -3.38 -25.25 -6.74
C VAL A 233 -2.39 -26.34 -7.18
N THR A 234 -1.77 -27.09 -6.26
CA THR A 234 -0.89 -28.21 -6.65
C THR A 234 -1.63 -29.39 -7.29
N SER A 235 -2.96 -29.47 -7.13
CA SER A 235 -3.77 -30.50 -7.78
C SER A 235 -3.69 -30.44 -9.30
N ILE A 236 -3.17 -29.37 -9.92
CA ILE A 236 -2.97 -29.26 -11.38
C ILE A 236 -2.02 -30.32 -11.96
N LEU A 237 -1.29 -31.04 -11.10
CA LEU A 237 -0.54 -32.24 -11.48
C LEU A 237 -1.46 -33.43 -11.79
N GLU A 238 -2.67 -33.45 -11.22
CA GLU A 238 -3.69 -34.49 -11.35
C GLU A 238 -5.00 -33.88 -11.90
N PRO A 239 -5.14 -33.75 -13.24
CA PRO A 239 -6.19 -32.95 -13.86
C PRO A 239 -7.62 -33.24 -13.40
N ILE A 240 -7.98 -34.52 -13.28
CA ILE A 240 -9.33 -34.94 -12.90
C ILE A 240 -9.65 -34.48 -11.47
N ILE A 241 -8.72 -34.74 -10.53
CA ILE A 241 -8.86 -34.33 -9.13
C ILE A 241 -8.89 -32.80 -9.05
N SER A 242 -8.06 -32.11 -9.82
CA SER A 242 -8.10 -30.64 -9.89
C SER A 242 -9.45 -30.10 -10.32
N VAL A 243 -10.08 -30.69 -11.34
CA VAL A 243 -11.39 -30.26 -11.82
C VAL A 243 -12.45 -30.50 -10.75
N LEU A 244 -12.43 -31.65 -10.07
CA LEU A 244 -13.36 -31.94 -8.98
C LEU A 244 -13.24 -30.95 -7.83
N ILE A 245 -12.01 -30.62 -7.41
CA ILE A 245 -11.77 -29.63 -6.36
C ILE A 245 -12.23 -28.23 -6.81
N LEU A 246 -11.93 -27.81 -8.05
CA LEU A 246 -12.39 -26.53 -8.61
C LEU A 246 -13.92 -26.44 -8.58
N LEU A 247 -14.63 -27.50 -8.98
CA LEU A 247 -16.08 -27.56 -8.91
C LEU A 247 -16.60 -27.45 -7.47
N GLY A 248 -15.94 -28.11 -6.51
CA GLY A 248 -16.24 -27.97 -5.09
C GLY A 248 -16.10 -26.53 -4.59
N TYR A 249 -15.03 -25.84 -4.99
CA TYR A 249 -14.84 -24.41 -4.69
C TYR A 249 -15.97 -23.55 -5.28
N ILE A 250 -16.35 -23.76 -6.54
CA ILE A 250 -17.44 -23.02 -7.19
C ILE A 250 -18.78 -23.29 -6.48
N ALA A 251 -19.07 -24.54 -6.15
CA ALA A 251 -20.30 -24.95 -5.47
C ALA A 251 -20.47 -24.29 -4.09
N ILE A 252 -19.36 -23.98 -3.40
CA ILE A 252 -19.39 -23.27 -2.12
C ILE A 252 -19.39 -21.74 -2.32
N LEU A 253 -18.53 -21.24 -3.21
CA LEU A 253 -18.31 -19.80 -3.38
C LEU A 253 -19.46 -19.09 -4.08
N ALA A 254 -20.09 -19.71 -5.08
CA ALA A 254 -21.18 -19.07 -5.81
C ALA A 254 -22.42 -18.81 -4.92
N PRO A 255 -22.92 -19.78 -4.11
CA PRO A 255 -23.99 -19.51 -3.15
C PRO A 255 -23.58 -18.49 -2.09
N LEU A 256 -22.37 -18.59 -1.54
CA LEU A 256 -21.87 -17.65 -0.54
C LEU A 256 -21.84 -16.21 -1.10
N TYR A 257 -21.34 -16.04 -2.31
CA TYR A 257 -21.31 -14.76 -3.02
C TYR A 257 -22.71 -14.16 -3.18
N LEU A 258 -23.68 -14.96 -3.64
CA LEU A 258 -25.07 -14.50 -3.80
C LEU A 258 -25.70 -14.06 -2.47
N VAL A 259 -25.47 -14.83 -1.40
CA VAL A 259 -25.94 -14.49 -0.05
C VAL A 259 -25.31 -13.19 0.45
N VAL A 260 -23.99 -13.03 0.25
CA VAL A 260 -23.25 -11.84 0.69
C VAL A 260 -23.71 -10.59 -0.06
N ILE A 261 -23.86 -10.65 -1.38
CA ILE A 261 -24.35 -9.52 -2.18
C ILE A 261 -25.75 -9.08 -1.78
N ARG A 262 -26.67 -10.04 -1.60
CA ARG A 262 -28.06 -9.73 -1.23
C ARG A 262 -28.10 -8.95 0.09
N ARG A 263 -27.35 -9.41 1.09
CA ARG A 263 -27.26 -8.79 2.42
C ARG A 263 -26.46 -7.49 2.44
N LEU A 264 -25.52 -7.30 1.52
CA LEU A 264 -24.77 -6.04 1.38
C LEU A 264 -25.68 -4.90 0.93
N TRP A 265 -26.62 -5.15 0.02
CA TRP A 265 -27.55 -4.11 -0.46
C TRP A 265 -28.45 -3.58 0.64
N GLU A 266 -29.04 -4.48 1.44
CA GLU A 266 -29.88 -4.13 2.60
C GLU A 266 -29.13 -3.16 3.53
N ARG A 267 -27.85 -3.43 3.79
CA ARG A 267 -27.00 -2.62 4.67
C ARG A 267 -26.55 -1.27 4.07
N MET A 268 -26.49 -1.15 2.75
CA MET A 268 -26.15 0.11 2.06
C MET A 268 -27.37 1.01 1.82
N GLY A 269 -28.55 0.41 1.66
CA GLY A 269 -29.82 1.11 1.46
C GLY A 269 -30.38 1.70 2.75
N GLU A 270 -30.14 1.04 3.88
CA GLU A 270 -30.50 1.57 5.19
C GLU A 270 -29.54 2.70 5.58
N ASN A 271 -30.07 3.93 5.69
CA ASN A 271 -29.37 5.02 6.33
C ASN A 271 -29.15 4.67 7.81
N LEU A 272 -28.06 3.97 8.13
CA LEU A 272 -27.47 3.93 9.46
C LEU A 272 -26.88 5.31 9.82
N LYS A 273 -27.68 6.37 9.66
CA LYS A 273 -27.50 7.62 10.39
C LYS A 273 -27.94 7.33 11.81
N THR A 274 -27.08 6.67 12.59
CA THR A 274 -27.14 6.82 14.04
C THR A 274 -26.82 8.28 14.33
N SER A 275 -27.85 9.12 14.29
CA SER A 275 -27.87 10.47 14.83
C SER A 275 -27.77 10.35 16.35
N ARG A 276 -26.65 9.87 16.86
CA ARG A 276 -26.23 10.19 18.21
C ARG A 276 -25.36 11.43 18.06
N THR A 277 -26.00 12.58 18.15
CA THR A 277 -25.33 13.86 18.44
C THR A 277 -24.67 13.72 19.81
N VAL A 278 -23.49 13.11 19.85
CA VAL A 278 -22.65 13.13 21.04
C VAL A 278 -22.10 14.55 21.10
N VAL A 279 -22.70 15.36 21.96
CA VAL A 279 -22.16 16.68 22.31
C VAL A 279 -20.88 16.43 23.10
N SER A 280 -19.75 16.32 22.38
CA SER A 280 -18.45 16.25 23.01
C SER A 280 -18.16 17.63 23.60
N LYS A 281 -17.85 17.72 24.90
CA LYS A 281 -17.32 18.95 25.48
C LYS A 281 -16.00 19.26 24.79
N PHE A 282 -16.01 20.25 23.90
CA PHE A 282 -14.79 20.71 23.23
C PHE A 282 -13.83 21.26 24.30
N ARG A 283 -12.73 20.55 24.55
CA ARG A 283 -11.60 21.07 25.32
C ARG A 283 -10.54 21.53 24.34
N ALA A 284 -10.42 22.84 24.16
CA ALA A 284 -9.26 23.41 23.48
C ALA A 284 -8.01 23.12 24.33
N LYS A 285 -7.03 22.42 23.76
CA LYS A 285 -5.69 22.34 24.33
C LYS A 285 -4.81 23.34 23.59
N ILE A 286 -4.12 24.19 24.34
CA ILE A 286 -3.12 25.10 23.78
C ILE A 286 -1.89 24.25 23.47
N LEU A 287 -1.59 24.09 22.17
CA LEU A 287 -0.40 23.41 21.66
C LEU A 287 0.40 24.42 20.85
N SER A 288 1.72 24.23 20.73
CA SER A 288 2.51 25.03 19.79
C SER A 288 2.01 24.78 18.36
N PRO A 289 2.05 25.78 17.45
CA PRO A 289 1.53 25.62 16.08
C PRO A 289 2.12 24.42 15.34
N VAL A 290 3.42 24.17 15.52
CA VAL A 290 4.13 23.02 14.95
C VAL A 290 3.54 21.70 15.45
N LEU A 291 3.38 21.55 16.77
CA LEU A 291 2.88 20.31 17.37
C LEU A 291 1.39 20.10 17.09
N ALA A 292 0.61 21.18 17.04
CA ALA A 292 -0.80 21.15 16.65
C ALA A 292 -0.96 20.64 15.22
N LEU A 293 -0.16 21.13 14.27
CA LEU A 293 -0.14 20.66 12.88
C LEU A 293 0.28 19.19 12.79
N THR A 294 1.35 18.79 13.47
CA THR A 294 1.79 17.39 13.48
C THR A 294 0.72 16.45 14.05
N MET A 295 0.10 16.80 15.18
CA MET A 295 -0.95 15.98 15.79
C MET A 295 -2.20 15.90 14.90
N LYS A 296 -2.56 17.01 14.23
CA LYS A 296 -3.63 17.05 13.24
C LYS A 296 -3.32 16.07 12.10
N ASP A 297 -2.15 16.18 11.50
CA ASP A 297 -1.73 15.34 10.37
C ASP A 297 -1.72 13.85 10.75
N LEU A 298 -1.06 13.49 11.85
CA LEU A 298 -1.02 12.11 12.33
C LEU A 298 -2.44 11.56 12.57
N ARG A 299 -3.34 12.34 13.17
CA ARG A 299 -4.73 11.93 13.38
C ARG A 299 -5.46 11.71 12.05
N ILE A 300 -5.24 12.56 11.05
CA ILE A 300 -5.83 12.40 9.71
C ILE A 300 -5.26 11.14 9.03
N ILE A 301 -3.95 10.91 9.12
CA ILE A 301 -3.27 9.74 8.55
C ILE A 301 -3.85 8.46 9.17
N PHE A 302 -3.93 8.37 10.50
CA PHE A 302 -4.52 7.21 11.17
C PHE A 302 -5.99 6.99 10.81
N ARG A 303 -6.75 8.05 10.51
CA ARG A 303 -8.17 7.96 10.12
C ARG A 303 -8.36 7.60 8.65
N LYS A 304 -7.47 8.03 7.75
CA LYS A 304 -7.55 7.79 6.30
C LYS A 304 -6.55 6.70 5.90
N SER A 305 -7.03 5.46 5.77
CA SER A 305 -6.19 4.29 5.47
C SER A 305 -5.29 4.46 4.26
N SER A 306 -5.71 5.16 3.21
CA SER A 306 -4.89 5.43 2.02
C SER A 306 -3.65 6.28 2.32
N LEU A 307 -3.76 7.26 3.22
CA LEU A 307 -2.63 8.10 3.64
C LEU A 307 -1.68 7.33 4.57
N PHE A 308 -2.23 6.48 5.43
CA PHE A 308 -1.41 5.59 6.25
C PHE A 308 -0.60 4.61 5.40
N VAL A 309 -1.21 4.01 4.37
CA VAL A 309 -0.50 3.16 3.41
C VAL A 309 0.60 3.94 2.70
N GLY A 310 0.31 5.15 2.23
CA GLY A 310 1.29 6.02 1.56
C GLY A 310 2.49 6.36 2.45
N LEU A 311 2.27 6.56 3.75
CA LEU A 311 3.34 6.83 4.72
C LEU A 311 4.19 5.59 5.03
N LEU A 312 3.57 4.40 5.07
CA LEU A 312 4.28 3.14 5.31
C LEU A 312 4.97 2.59 4.06
N LEU A 313 4.48 2.93 2.86
CA LEU A 313 4.96 2.40 1.57
C LEU A 313 6.50 2.35 1.47
N PRO A 314 7.23 3.43 1.81
CA PRO A 314 8.68 3.45 1.65
C PRO A 314 9.40 2.50 2.61
N LEU A 315 8.86 2.24 3.81
CA LEU A 315 9.46 1.28 4.75
C LEU A 315 9.38 -0.16 4.24
N PHE A 316 8.34 -0.48 3.49
CA PHE A 316 8.19 -1.83 2.95
C PHE A 316 9.35 -2.17 2.02
N ILE A 317 9.74 -1.26 1.12
CA ILE A 317 10.88 -1.45 0.22
C ILE A 317 12.15 -1.81 1.00
N VAL A 318 12.32 -1.28 2.22
CA VAL A 318 13.51 -1.49 3.05
C VAL A 318 13.40 -2.73 3.95
N LEU A 319 12.19 -3.17 4.27
CA LEU A 319 11.94 -4.25 5.23
C LEU A 319 12.62 -5.60 4.89
N PRO A 320 12.67 -6.08 3.63
CA PRO A 320 13.38 -7.31 3.28
C PRO A 320 14.85 -7.27 3.65
N THR A 321 15.50 -6.16 3.32
CA THR A 321 16.91 -5.97 3.60
C THR A 321 17.12 -5.89 5.11
N ALA A 322 16.25 -5.18 5.84
CA ALA A 322 16.27 -5.13 7.29
C ALA A 322 16.17 -6.53 7.92
N ILE A 323 15.19 -7.35 7.49
CA ILE A 323 15.00 -8.72 7.98
C ILE A 323 16.22 -9.60 7.64
N SER A 324 16.73 -9.51 6.41
CA SER A 324 17.91 -10.29 5.99
C SER A 324 19.17 -9.95 6.79
N VAL A 325 19.31 -8.68 7.20
CA VAL A 325 20.42 -8.26 8.05
C VAL A 325 20.25 -8.80 9.47
N LEU A 326 19.03 -8.73 10.02
CA LEU A 326 18.72 -9.21 11.37
C LEU A 326 18.70 -10.74 11.50
N SER A 327 18.42 -11.48 10.41
CA SER A 327 18.44 -12.95 10.42
C SER A 327 19.86 -13.53 10.31
N SER A 328 20.85 -12.70 9.99
CA SER A 328 22.24 -13.14 9.92
C SER A 328 22.78 -13.46 11.33
N ARG A 329 23.53 -14.56 11.46
CA ARG A 329 24.13 -14.97 12.76
C ARG A 329 25.10 -13.93 13.34
N LYS A 330 25.61 -13.01 12.51
CA LYS A 330 26.48 -11.91 12.92
C LYS A 330 26.06 -10.64 12.18
N VAL A 331 25.42 -9.73 12.91
CA VAL A 331 25.01 -8.43 12.36
C VAL A 331 26.23 -7.52 12.26
N SER A 332 26.64 -7.21 11.02
CA SER A 332 27.72 -6.24 10.77
C SER A 332 27.21 -4.81 10.88
N GLU A 333 28.06 -3.89 11.36
CA GLU A 333 27.72 -2.48 11.47
C GLU A 333 27.31 -1.90 10.11
N TRP A 334 28.10 -2.16 9.07
CA TRP A 334 27.83 -1.68 7.72
C TRP A 334 26.52 -2.22 7.12
N ALA A 335 26.07 -3.41 7.54
CA ALA A 335 24.77 -3.93 7.12
C ALA A 335 23.62 -3.11 7.72
N VAL A 336 23.68 -2.78 9.01
CA VAL A 336 22.68 -1.90 9.65
C VAL A 336 22.74 -0.48 9.09
N VAL A 337 23.95 0.05 8.90
CA VAL A 337 24.16 1.38 8.30
C VAL A 337 23.56 1.46 6.90
N SER A 338 23.74 0.43 6.07
CA SER A 338 23.15 0.36 4.73
C SER A 338 21.62 0.41 4.78
N VAL A 339 21.00 -0.32 5.70
CA VAL A 339 19.54 -0.28 5.90
C VAL A 339 19.09 1.09 6.40
N LEU A 340 19.82 1.73 7.31
CA LEU A 340 19.52 3.11 7.75
C LEU A 340 19.59 4.12 6.60
N PHE A 341 20.58 3.99 5.71
CA PHE A 341 20.66 4.80 4.49
C PHE A 341 19.46 4.55 3.57
N MET A 342 19.01 3.30 3.42
CA MET A 342 17.80 2.98 2.66
C MET A 342 16.55 3.62 3.29
N ILE A 343 16.38 3.54 4.62
CA ILE A 343 15.26 4.19 5.34
C ILE A 343 15.30 5.70 5.11
N ALA A 344 16.47 6.33 5.24
CA ALA A 344 16.64 7.75 5.03
C ALA A 344 16.35 8.16 3.59
N TRP A 345 16.81 7.40 2.60
CA TRP A 345 16.54 7.65 1.19
C TRP A 345 15.05 7.56 0.88
N MET A 346 14.38 6.57 1.47
CA MET A 346 12.95 6.33 1.30
C MET A 346 12.07 7.33 2.06
N ALA A 347 12.58 7.96 3.12
CA ALA A 347 11.83 8.96 3.90
C ALA A 347 11.31 10.10 3.03
N SER A 348 12.06 10.53 2.01
CA SER A 348 11.69 11.62 1.11
C SER A 348 10.46 11.33 0.25
N VAL A 349 10.19 10.06 -0.05
CA VAL A 349 9.05 9.63 -0.88
C VAL A 349 7.72 9.92 -0.19
N GLY A 350 7.71 10.04 1.15
CA GLY A 350 6.53 10.38 1.94
C GLY A 350 5.99 11.80 1.72
N ILE A 351 6.74 12.69 1.03
CA ILE A 351 6.36 14.10 0.87
C ILE A 351 5.03 14.29 0.16
N ASP A 352 4.78 13.51 -0.89
CA ASP A 352 3.53 13.56 -1.65
C ASP A 352 2.33 13.17 -0.78
N THR A 353 2.50 12.16 0.07
CA THR A 353 1.45 11.72 1.02
C THR A 353 1.17 12.81 2.06
N VAL A 354 2.23 13.43 2.61
CA VAL A 354 2.14 14.42 3.68
C VAL A 354 1.57 15.76 3.21
N LEU A 355 1.87 16.17 1.98
CA LEU A 355 1.30 17.37 1.36
C LEU A 355 -0.17 17.17 0.95
N LYS A 356 -0.55 15.97 0.51
CA LYS A 356 -1.95 15.63 0.18
C LYS A 356 -2.91 15.63 1.38
N ILE A 357 -2.41 15.60 2.61
CA ILE A 357 -3.24 15.67 3.83
C ILE A 357 -4.09 16.94 3.84
N ASP A 358 -3.50 18.06 3.42
CA ASP A 358 -4.09 19.39 3.59
C ASP A 358 -4.95 19.82 2.42
N GLY A 359 -5.04 19.00 1.36
CA GLY A 359 -5.55 19.48 0.08
C GLY A 359 -6.91 20.16 0.13
N LEU A 360 -7.91 19.53 0.77
CA LEU A 360 -9.28 20.06 0.83
C LEU A 360 -9.46 21.21 1.83
N GLU A 361 -8.54 21.37 2.78
CA GLU A 361 -8.64 22.33 3.89
C GLU A 361 -7.53 23.39 3.79
N PHE A 362 -6.82 23.47 2.67
CA PHE A 362 -5.65 24.33 2.52
C PHE A 362 -6.00 25.81 2.60
N GLU A 363 -7.15 26.21 2.03
CA GLU A 363 -7.66 27.57 2.15
C GLU A 363 -7.98 27.95 3.60
N PHE A 364 -8.45 26.99 4.41
CA PHE A 364 -8.63 27.18 5.84
C PHE A 364 -7.29 27.28 6.59
N LEU A 365 -6.27 26.51 6.19
CA LEU A 365 -4.94 26.64 6.80
C LEU A 365 -4.29 27.99 6.50
N ARG A 366 -4.56 28.57 5.31
CA ARG A 366 -4.12 29.92 4.94
C ARG A 366 -4.75 31.01 5.79
N SER A 367 -5.95 30.81 6.32
CA SER A 367 -6.61 31.80 7.19
C SER A 367 -6.15 31.75 8.64
N LEU A 368 -5.37 30.73 9.03
CA LEU A 368 -4.81 30.61 10.37
C LEU A 368 -3.51 31.42 10.51
N PRO A 369 -3.20 31.95 11.71
CA PRO A 369 -1.96 32.68 11.97
C PRO A 369 -0.76 31.72 12.09
N ILE A 370 -0.42 31.04 11.01
CA ILE A 370 0.66 30.05 10.91
C ILE A 370 1.70 30.55 9.91
N THR A 371 2.96 30.57 10.33
CA THR A 371 4.07 30.93 9.44
C THR A 371 4.52 29.74 8.58
N LEU A 372 5.11 30.00 7.41
CA LEU A 372 5.66 28.96 6.53
C LEU A 372 6.65 28.05 7.26
N GLY A 373 7.55 28.62 8.06
CA GLY A 373 8.51 27.85 8.85
C GLY A 373 7.86 26.93 9.88
N GLN A 374 6.76 27.35 10.52
CA GLN A 374 6.00 26.49 11.43
C GLN A 374 5.29 25.36 10.68
N PHE A 375 4.74 25.66 9.51
CA PHE A 375 4.11 24.67 8.64
C PHE A 375 5.11 23.59 8.21
N VAL A 376 6.25 23.99 7.66
CA VAL A 376 7.28 23.08 7.17
C VAL A 376 7.84 22.22 8.29
N ARG A 377 8.13 22.80 9.47
CA ARG A 377 8.60 22.02 10.64
C ARG A 377 7.55 21.00 11.09
N GLY A 378 6.27 21.35 11.11
CA GLY A 378 5.19 20.43 11.46
C GLY A 378 5.12 19.24 10.50
N LYS A 379 5.22 19.52 9.20
CA LYS A 379 5.23 18.51 8.13
C LYS A 379 6.44 17.61 8.18
N LEU A 380 7.61 18.17 8.49
CA LEU A 380 8.85 17.44 8.62
C LEU A 380 8.78 16.41 9.77
N ILE A 381 8.19 16.77 10.92
CA ILE A 381 7.97 15.82 12.02
C ILE A 381 6.99 14.71 11.58
N THR A 382 5.88 15.06 10.93
CA THR A 382 4.90 14.09 10.43
C THR A 382 5.54 13.09 9.47
N MET A 383 6.35 13.58 8.53
CA MET A 383 7.01 12.78 7.50
C MET A 383 8.09 11.84 8.08
N ASN A 384 8.71 12.25 9.19
CA ASN A 384 9.77 11.48 9.84
C ASN A 384 9.28 10.53 10.94
N ALA A 385 8.03 10.66 11.39
CA ALA A 385 7.49 9.83 12.47
C ALA A 385 7.67 8.33 12.20
N VAL A 386 7.38 7.90 10.97
CA VAL A 386 7.48 6.49 10.55
C VAL A 386 8.93 6.06 10.27
N PRO A 387 9.72 6.77 9.42
CA PRO A 387 11.13 6.44 9.19
C PRO A 387 12.00 6.41 10.45
N ILE A 388 11.88 7.40 11.33
CA ILE A 388 12.65 7.45 12.59
C ILE A 388 12.27 6.27 13.47
N SER A 389 10.98 6.00 13.66
CA SER A 389 10.52 4.88 14.49
C SER A 389 11.07 3.55 13.96
N ALA A 390 11.03 3.34 12.64
CA ALA A 390 11.56 2.13 12.01
C ALA A 390 13.08 2.01 12.15
N GLY A 391 13.83 3.10 11.94
CA GLY A 391 15.27 3.13 12.11
C GLY A 391 15.69 2.85 13.56
N VAL A 392 15.01 3.46 14.53
CA VAL A 392 15.28 3.23 15.96
C VAL A 392 14.95 1.79 16.34
N VAL A 393 13.80 1.25 15.92
CA VAL A 393 13.45 -0.16 16.17
C VAL A 393 14.48 -1.10 15.55
N LEU A 394 14.93 -0.85 14.32
CA LEU A 394 15.98 -1.64 13.66
C LEU A 394 17.26 -1.66 14.50
N VAL A 395 17.74 -0.50 14.95
CA VAL A 395 18.96 -0.40 15.76
C VAL A 395 18.78 -1.09 17.11
N LEU A 396 17.63 -0.94 17.76
CA LEU A 396 17.34 -1.61 19.03
C LEU A 396 17.33 -3.14 18.87
N VAL A 397 16.67 -3.67 17.84
CA VAL A 397 16.65 -5.11 17.57
C VAL A 397 18.04 -5.61 17.19
N ALA A 398 18.79 -4.88 16.37
CA ALA A 398 20.17 -5.23 16.03
C ALA A 398 21.09 -5.21 17.27
N SER A 399 20.85 -4.28 18.20
CA SER A 399 21.64 -4.16 19.44
C SER A 399 21.48 -5.34 20.40
N TYR A 400 20.36 -6.05 20.31
CA TYR A 400 20.17 -7.30 21.04
C TYR A 400 21.19 -8.38 20.60
N LEU A 401 21.60 -8.36 19.34
CA LEU A 401 22.61 -9.27 18.78
C LEU A 401 24.04 -8.72 18.94
N ASN A 402 24.21 -7.40 18.89
CA ASN A 402 25.49 -6.72 19.09
C ASN A 402 25.30 -5.36 19.77
N PRO A 403 25.54 -5.25 21.10
CA PRO A 403 25.30 -4.01 21.87
C PRO A 403 26.04 -2.77 21.36
N TYR A 404 27.19 -2.96 20.67
CA TYR A 404 27.95 -1.87 20.08
C TYR A 404 27.15 -1.05 19.06
N LEU A 405 26.12 -1.66 18.45
CA LEU A 405 25.27 -1.02 17.45
C LEU A 405 24.35 0.08 18.03
N LEU A 406 24.19 0.17 19.37
CA LEU A 406 23.45 1.28 19.99
C LEU A 406 24.02 2.66 19.63
N LYS A 407 25.31 2.73 19.30
CA LYS A 407 25.93 3.98 18.82
C LYS A 407 25.27 4.53 17.54
N LEU A 408 24.52 3.71 16.79
CA LEU A 408 23.86 4.09 15.54
C LEU A 408 22.49 4.77 15.76
N VAL A 409 21.95 4.82 16.98
CA VAL A 409 20.66 5.48 17.28
C VAL A 409 20.61 6.93 16.78
N PRO A 410 21.65 7.78 16.96
CA PRO A 410 21.65 9.12 16.41
C PRO A 410 21.54 9.13 14.88
N ALA A 411 22.15 8.16 14.18
CA ALA A 411 22.04 8.05 12.73
C ALA A 411 20.60 7.72 12.29
N ALA A 412 19.91 6.84 13.03
CA ALA A 412 18.52 6.49 12.77
C ALA A 412 17.55 7.68 12.87
N ILE A 413 17.92 8.70 13.66
CA ILE A 413 17.13 9.93 13.82
C ILE A 413 17.54 10.97 12.77
N VAL A 414 18.84 11.24 12.63
CA VAL A 414 19.35 12.36 11.85
C VAL A 414 19.27 12.10 10.34
N LEU A 415 19.53 10.88 9.86
CA LEU A 415 19.54 10.61 8.42
C LEU A 415 18.17 10.82 7.75
N PRO A 416 17.04 10.31 8.28
CA PRO A 416 15.72 10.61 7.72
C PRO A 416 15.36 12.11 7.79
N LEU A 417 15.78 12.79 8.87
CA LEU A 417 15.57 14.23 9.01
C LEU A 417 16.33 15.00 7.93
N LEU A 418 17.56 14.61 7.60
CA LEU A 418 18.38 15.23 6.56
C LEU A 418 17.69 15.19 5.20
N THR A 419 17.25 14.03 4.76
CA THR A 419 16.61 13.86 3.44
C THR A 419 15.22 14.49 3.38
N SER A 420 14.46 14.44 4.48
CA SER A 420 13.17 15.14 4.56
C SER A 420 13.34 16.67 4.60
N SER A 421 14.40 17.18 5.24
CA SER A 421 14.73 18.61 5.22
C SER A 421 15.12 19.07 3.82
N LEU A 422 15.93 18.27 3.11
CA LEU A 422 16.27 18.52 1.71
C LEU A 422 15.00 18.51 0.83
N ALA A 423 14.11 17.55 1.03
CA ALA A 423 12.84 17.47 0.30
C ALA A 423 11.96 18.70 0.53
N MET A 424 11.79 19.12 1.79
CA MET A 424 11.06 20.35 2.10
C MET A 424 11.72 21.58 1.50
N THR A 425 13.05 21.66 1.53
CA THR A 425 13.79 22.76 0.90
C THR A 425 13.60 22.79 -0.60
N PHE A 426 13.65 21.63 -1.26
CA PHE A 426 13.45 21.53 -2.71
C PHE A 426 12.08 22.04 -3.15
N PHE A 427 11.02 21.73 -2.40
CA PHE A 427 9.65 22.12 -2.78
C PHE A 427 9.22 23.51 -2.29
N TYR A 428 9.83 24.03 -1.21
CA TYR A 428 9.49 25.34 -0.64
C TYR A 428 10.59 26.39 -0.88
N HIS A 429 11.55 26.13 -1.76
CA HIS A 429 12.59 27.10 -2.08
C HIS A 429 11.99 28.35 -2.74
N GLY A 430 12.14 29.51 -2.10
CA GLY A 430 11.68 30.79 -2.65
C GLY A 430 10.18 31.08 -2.48
N GLU A 431 9.43 30.17 -1.85
CA GLU A 431 8.03 30.38 -1.48
C GLU A 431 7.95 31.31 -0.26
N LYS A 432 7.20 32.42 -0.38
CA LYS A 432 7.01 33.38 0.72
C LYS A 432 5.70 33.18 1.48
N GLU A 433 4.75 32.51 0.85
CA GLU A 433 3.43 32.25 1.41
C GLU A 433 3.18 30.74 1.50
N LEU A 434 2.21 30.34 2.32
CA LEU A 434 1.75 28.95 2.34
C LEU A 434 1.20 28.58 0.95
N SER A 435 1.93 27.75 0.22
CA SER A 435 1.50 27.14 -1.03
C SER A 435 1.55 25.60 -0.96
N LEU A 436 0.77 24.94 -1.83
CA LEU A 436 0.85 23.50 -2.06
C LEU A 436 1.70 23.29 -3.32
N PRO A 437 2.97 22.91 -3.19
CA PRO A 437 3.83 22.73 -4.35
C PRO A 437 3.33 21.56 -5.21
N GLU A 438 3.49 21.68 -6.53
CA GLU A 438 3.10 20.63 -7.47
C GLU A 438 4.11 19.47 -7.43
N THR A 439 3.66 18.31 -6.96
CA THR A 439 4.44 17.06 -6.98
C THR A 439 4.23 16.36 -8.33
N ASN A 440 5.21 16.47 -9.24
CA ASN A 440 5.21 15.73 -10.51
C ASN A 440 6.21 14.56 -10.44
N PHE A 441 6.03 13.54 -11.27
CA PHE A 441 6.92 12.37 -11.30
C PHE A 441 8.39 12.75 -11.55
N GLY A 442 8.63 13.75 -12.41
CA GLY A 442 9.97 14.31 -12.63
C GLY A 442 10.59 14.95 -11.37
N HIS A 443 9.78 15.67 -10.57
CA HIS A 443 10.22 16.22 -9.28
C HIS A 443 10.60 15.12 -8.29
N VAL A 444 9.84 14.02 -8.26
CA VAL A 444 10.16 12.86 -7.41
C VAL A 444 11.48 12.22 -7.83
N ILE A 445 11.72 12.03 -9.13
CA ILE A 445 13.01 11.48 -9.63
C ILE A 445 14.17 12.41 -9.26
N ALA A 446 14.04 13.72 -9.54
CA ALA A 446 15.07 14.69 -9.20
C ALA A 446 15.39 14.68 -7.70
N LEU A 447 14.36 14.62 -6.86
CA LEU A 447 14.51 14.51 -5.41
C LEU A 447 15.20 13.21 -4.99
N MET A 448 14.86 12.07 -5.61
CA MET A 448 15.52 10.79 -5.33
C MET A 448 17.01 10.82 -5.68
N ILE A 449 17.38 11.49 -6.78
CA ILE A 449 18.79 11.69 -7.19
C ILE A 449 19.50 12.59 -6.17
N LEU A 450 18.90 13.73 -5.80
CA LEU A 450 19.47 14.65 -4.82
C LEU A 450 19.69 14.00 -3.45
N ASN A 451 18.72 13.21 -2.98
CA ASN A 451 18.87 12.44 -1.75
C ASN A 451 19.95 11.36 -1.89
N GLY A 452 20.05 10.69 -3.05
CA GLY A 452 21.11 9.73 -3.33
C GLY A 452 22.50 10.36 -3.26
N ILE A 453 22.69 11.54 -3.86
CA ILE A 453 23.95 12.30 -3.79
C ILE A 453 24.25 12.70 -2.34
N THR A 454 23.26 13.27 -1.64
CA THR A 454 23.43 13.74 -0.25
C THR A 454 23.82 12.61 0.68
N LEU A 455 23.12 11.47 0.60
CA LEU A 455 23.44 10.28 1.40
C LEU A 455 24.75 9.63 0.95
N GLY A 456 25.10 9.68 -0.33
CA GLY A 456 26.38 9.22 -0.86
C GLY A 456 27.56 10.01 -0.28
N ILE A 457 27.42 11.34 -0.16
CA ILE A 457 28.42 12.19 0.50
C ILE A 457 28.55 11.80 1.98
N VAL A 458 27.42 11.63 2.70
CA VAL A 458 27.44 11.22 4.11
C VAL A 458 28.07 9.84 4.28
N ALA A 459 27.75 8.88 3.41
CA ALA A 459 28.33 7.54 3.41
C ALA A 459 29.84 7.57 3.12
N GLY A 460 30.28 8.38 2.15
CA GLY A 460 31.68 8.59 1.84
C GLY A 460 32.47 9.17 3.02
N VAL A 461 31.92 10.20 3.68
CA VAL A 461 32.52 10.78 4.90
C VAL A 461 32.55 9.76 6.04
N TRP A 462 31.49 8.97 6.22
CA TRP A 462 31.46 7.91 7.23
C TRP A 462 32.57 6.89 6.97
N PHE A 463 32.73 6.46 5.72
CA PHE A 463 33.74 5.48 5.34
C PHE A 463 35.18 6.01 5.46
N LEU A 464 35.44 7.25 5.03
CA LEU A 464 36.78 7.83 4.98
C LEU A 464 37.24 8.48 6.29
N LEU A 465 36.35 9.21 6.96
CA LEU A 465 36.67 10.02 8.14
C LEU A 465 36.08 9.46 9.42
N GLY A 466 35.06 8.60 9.32
CA GLY A 466 34.43 7.92 10.45
C GLY A 466 33.07 8.49 10.87
N TYR A 467 32.41 7.75 11.76
CA TYR A 467 31.03 8.01 12.21
C TYR A 467 30.78 9.44 12.75
N PRO A 468 31.63 10.01 13.62
CA PRO A 468 31.36 11.33 14.21
C PRO A 468 31.29 12.45 13.17
N TYR A 469 32.16 12.41 12.16
CA TYR A 469 32.20 13.41 11.09
C TYR A 469 30.98 13.30 10.17
N ALA A 470 30.52 12.08 9.88
CA ALA A 470 29.30 11.87 9.10
C ALA A 470 28.06 12.40 9.82
N MET A 471 27.98 12.20 11.14
CA MET A 471 26.89 12.75 11.96
C MET A 471 26.96 14.27 12.05
N GLY A 472 28.15 14.84 12.24
CA GLY A 472 28.35 16.29 12.23
C GLY A 472 27.89 16.92 10.92
N LEU A 473 28.27 16.33 9.78
CA LEU A 473 27.82 16.76 8.46
C LEU A 473 26.29 16.67 8.31
N SER A 474 25.70 15.56 8.75
CA SER A 474 24.25 15.33 8.61
C SER A 474 23.44 16.32 9.46
N ILE A 475 23.88 16.58 10.70
CA ILE A 475 23.26 17.57 11.59
C ILE A 475 23.37 18.98 10.98
N LEU A 476 24.56 19.35 10.48
CA LEU A 476 24.78 20.63 9.83
C LEU A 476 23.89 20.79 8.59
N GLY A 477 23.76 19.73 7.78
CA GLY A 477 22.84 19.70 6.64
C GLY A 477 21.39 19.96 7.05
N VAL A 478 20.88 19.29 8.09
CA VAL A 478 19.53 19.54 8.64
C VAL A 478 19.37 21.01 9.02
N PHE A 479 20.33 21.60 9.74
CA PHE A 479 20.26 23.02 10.13
C PHE A 479 20.27 23.97 8.94
N VAL A 480 21.12 23.72 7.94
CA VAL A 480 21.21 24.56 6.73
C VAL A 480 19.89 24.52 5.96
N PHE A 481 19.34 23.33 5.73
CA PHE A 481 18.07 23.16 5.03
C PHE A 481 16.89 23.78 5.79
N LEU A 482 16.79 23.54 7.10
CA LEU A 482 15.75 24.18 7.92
C LEU A 482 15.85 25.71 7.92
N LYS A 483 17.07 26.26 7.94
CA LYS A 483 17.29 27.71 7.88
C LYS A 483 16.89 28.28 6.53
N ALA A 484 17.18 27.56 5.43
CA ALA A 484 16.84 27.97 4.07
C ALA A 484 15.32 28.10 3.85
N VAL A 485 14.51 27.26 4.53
CA VAL A 485 13.04 27.29 4.41
C VAL A 485 12.36 28.22 5.43
N SER A 486 13.09 28.64 6.47
CA SER A 486 12.56 29.54 7.51
C SER A 486 12.73 31.02 7.22
N ARG A 487 13.45 31.37 6.15
CA ARG A 487 13.58 32.73 5.62
C ARG A 487 12.49 32.99 4.60
#